data_AF-A0A9P0NHW3-F1
#
_entry.id   AF-A0A9P0NHW3-F1
#
_cell.length_a   1.000
_cell.length_b   1.000
_cell.length_c   1.000
_cell.angle_alpha   90.00
_cell.angle_beta   90.00
_cell.angle_gamma   90.00
#
_symmetry.space_group_name_H-M   'P 1'
#
loop_
_entity.id
_entity.type
_entity.pdbx_description
1 polymer ?
#
loop_
_entity_poly.entity_id
_entity_poly.type
_entity_poly.pdbx_seq_one_letter_code
_entity_poly.pdbx_strand_id
1 'polypeptide(L)'
;MKARRYFTILLIISIILTTANCADKKGKSWNSKLLSKLNIGKLLNTKNGNYFKDWDSSSFSRNLFLAIGYAPTIKENNTEELERMLLNEADLIKISAFNRINQLSKNPTANKKNLILLKLEGTIELIKYYSVAYNCPMVKITFAQGLYYVYRCRKLHGKDLGECLLKKIRLIEAFIFSSKIEQNRLMRYWFRKTKEEAAKHIKDNQNRILKFVDTRIACEAKLGQENKNTLLKAGLRLFTGSGKITDCVSELKKYENAIETVGSFPAEYRYLLARAYSHVNRGQDAIDQLLLAREKLVKDSKTRYANKKVQQYFEKQFTRLPDQKKMDLIRKL
;
A
#
# COMPACT_ATOMS: atom_id res chain seq x y z
N MET A 1 -4.64 18.80 38.74
CA MET A 1 -5.58 18.34 37.67
C MET A 1 -5.10 18.70 36.26
N LYS A 2 -4.09 18.02 35.71
CA LYS A 2 -3.64 18.21 34.31
C LYS A 2 -3.41 16.90 33.51
N ALA A 3 -3.68 15.74 34.12
CA ALA A 3 -3.50 14.42 33.49
C ALA A 3 -4.80 13.79 32.92
N ARG A 4 -6.00 14.30 33.27
CA ARG A 4 -7.29 13.73 32.83
C ARG A 4 -7.74 14.12 31.40
N ARG A 5 -7.12 15.13 30.76
CA ARG A 5 -7.45 15.57 29.38
C ARG A 5 -6.79 14.72 28.27
N TYR A 6 -5.80 13.90 28.62
CA TYR A 6 -5.11 13.01 27.67
C TYR A 6 -5.85 11.67 27.44
N PHE A 7 -6.78 11.32 28.34
CA PHE A 7 -7.53 10.05 28.28
C PHE A 7 -8.74 10.10 27.33
N THR A 8 -9.30 11.28 27.06
CA THR A 8 -10.49 11.47 26.20
C THR A 8 -10.14 11.63 24.71
N ILE A 9 -8.94 12.11 24.37
CA ILE A 9 -8.49 12.29 22.97
C ILE A 9 -8.06 10.94 22.36
N LEU A 10 -7.52 10.02 23.16
CA LEU A 10 -7.26 8.63 22.77
C LEU A 10 -8.55 7.79 22.61
N LEU A 11 -9.61 8.14 23.34
CA LEU A 11 -10.94 7.52 23.21
C LEU A 11 -11.67 7.96 21.92
N ILE A 12 -11.38 9.16 21.41
CA ILE A 12 -11.83 9.64 20.09
C ILE A 12 -11.15 8.86 18.95
N ILE A 13 -9.88 8.47 19.15
CA ILE A 13 -9.14 7.60 18.21
C ILE A 13 -9.73 6.18 18.20
N SER A 14 -10.31 5.74 19.34
CA SER A 14 -11.07 4.50 19.49
C SER A 14 -12.47 4.52 18.84
N ILE A 15 -13.00 5.67 18.40
CA ILE A 15 -14.30 5.75 17.69
C ILE A 15 -14.11 5.87 16.16
N ILE A 16 -12.88 6.15 15.67
CA ILE A 16 -12.51 5.98 14.24
C ILE A 16 -12.38 4.50 13.86
N LEU A 17 -12.31 3.62 14.87
CA LEU A 17 -12.41 2.18 14.74
C LEU A 17 -13.75 1.68 14.17
N THR A 18 -14.80 2.48 13.88
CA THR A 18 -16.14 1.88 13.63
C THR A 18 -16.99 2.25 12.39
N THR A 19 -16.75 3.26 11.56
CA THR A 19 -17.64 3.49 10.39
C THR A 19 -16.89 4.17 9.23
N ALA A 20 -16.78 3.64 8.01
CA ALA A 20 -17.75 2.88 7.26
C ALA A 20 -17.12 1.69 6.47
N ASN A 21 -18.00 0.73 6.16
CA ASN A 21 -17.86 -0.40 5.26
C ASN A 21 -16.60 -1.29 5.32
N CYS A 22 -16.27 -1.78 6.51
CA CYS A 22 -16.09 -3.23 6.64
C CYS A 22 -17.46 -3.77 7.08
N ALA A 23 -18.14 -4.52 6.22
CA ALA A 23 -19.41 -5.14 6.57
C ALA A 23 -19.20 -6.05 7.79
N ASP A 24 -19.58 -5.54 8.95
CA ASP A 24 -19.80 -6.36 10.12
C ASP A 24 -20.99 -7.27 9.79
N LYS A 25 -20.83 -8.57 9.97
CA LYS A 25 -21.87 -9.57 9.71
C LYS A 25 -23.08 -9.42 10.66
N LYS A 26 -23.09 -8.42 11.55
CA LYS A 26 -24.21 -8.13 12.44
C LYS A 26 -24.48 -6.63 12.48
N GLY A 27 -25.54 -6.22 11.80
CA GLY A 27 -25.96 -4.82 11.72
C GLY A 27 -26.27 -4.25 13.10
N LYS A 28 -25.49 -3.27 13.52
CA LYS A 28 -25.92 -2.22 14.46
C LYS A 28 -25.32 -0.89 14.01
N SER A 29 -26.17 0.01 13.53
CA SER A 29 -25.80 1.36 13.13
C SER A 29 -25.55 2.19 14.40
N TRP A 30 -24.41 2.88 14.51
CA TRP A 30 -24.17 3.83 15.60
C TRP A 30 -23.59 5.17 15.12
N ASN A 31 -24.30 6.23 15.52
CA ASN A 31 -23.95 7.65 15.70
C ASN A 31 -23.18 8.42 14.61
N SER A 32 -23.95 8.96 13.66
CA SER A 32 -23.55 9.88 12.58
C SER A 32 -22.98 11.25 13.02
N LYS A 33 -23.21 11.68 14.27
CA LYS A 33 -22.70 12.98 14.78
C LYS A 33 -21.18 13.00 15.07
N LEU A 34 -20.54 11.83 15.22
CA LEU A 34 -19.12 11.72 15.60
C LEU A 34 -18.17 11.63 14.38
N LEU A 35 -18.71 11.21 13.23
CA LEU A 35 -18.03 11.13 11.93
C LEU A 35 -17.55 12.50 11.40
N SER A 36 -18.20 13.59 11.81
CA SER A 36 -17.86 14.96 11.38
C SER A 36 -16.58 15.52 12.03
N LYS A 37 -16.08 14.90 13.12
CA LYS A 37 -14.96 15.45 13.91
C LYS A 37 -13.57 15.00 13.45
N LEU A 38 -13.45 13.99 12.58
CA LEU A 38 -12.17 13.36 12.23
C LEU A 38 -11.89 13.46 10.74
N ASN A 39 -11.28 14.57 10.37
CA ASN A 39 -11.01 14.92 8.98
C ASN A 39 -9.65 14.33 8.56
N ILE A 40 -9.64 13.15 7.93
CA ILE A 40 -8.46 12.55 7.28
C ILE A 40 -7.80 13.54 6.30
N GLY A 41 -8.61 14.42 5.69
CA GLY A 41 -8.13 15.54 4.89
C GLY A 41 -7.24 16.53 5.67
N LYS A 42 -7.39 16.69 6.99
CA LYS A 42 -6.47 17.50 7.82
C LYS A 42 -5.12 16.82 8.02
N LEU A 43 -5.09 15.50 8.28
CA LEU A 43 -3.85 14.72 8.43
C LEU A 43 -3.01 14.64 7.15
N LEU A 44 -3.67 14.69 5.99
CA LEU A 44 -3.00 14.70 4.70
C LEU A 44 -2.59 16.13 4.26
N ASN A 45 -3.27 17.18 4.75
CA ASN A 45 -3.00 18.62 4.50
C ASN A 45 -1.91 19.23 5.38
N THR A 46 -1.51 18.57 6.46
CA THR A 46 -0.57 19.14 7.42
C THR A 46 0.83 19.30 6.84
N LYS A 47 1.13 20.52 6.36
CA LYS A 47 2.51 21.03 6.25
C LYS A 47 3.11 21.29 7.64
N ASN A 48 2.28 21.63 8.62
CA ASN A 48 2.65 21.82 10.03
C ASN A 48 2.22 20.62 10.88
N GLY A 49 3.17 19.78 11.30
CA GLY A 49 2.97 18.58 12.10
C GLY A 49 2.63 18.80 13.57
N ASN A 50 1.94 19.89 13.90
CA ASN A 50 1.34 20.09 15.22
C ASN A 50 0.31 19.01 15.56
N TYR A 51 -0.29 18.36 14.55
CA TYR A 51 -1.20 17.22 14.72
C TYR A 51 -0.51 15.90 15.11
N PHE A 52 0.81 15.82 14.97
CA PHE A 52 1.62 14.67 15.40
C PHE A 52 2.52 15.00 16.59
N LYS A 53 2.30 16.17 17.21
CA LYS A 53 2.98 16.54 18.45
C LYS A 53 2.65 15.45 19.47
N ASP A 54 3.68 14.92 20.12
CA ASP A 54 3.60 13.85 21.12
C ASP A 54 3.36 12.42 20.59
N TRP A 55 3.46 12.16 19.28
CA TRP A 55 3.38 10.77 18.77
C TRP A 55 4.41 9.85 19.45
N ASP A 56 5.67 10.27 19.50
CA ASP A 56 6.78 9.49 20.07
C ASP A 56 6.72 9.35 21.60
N SER A 57 6.03 10.25 22.30
CA SER A 57 5.85 10.22 23.77
C SER A 57 4.50 9.66 24.23
N SER A 58 3.56 9.43 23.30
CA SER A 58 2.24 8.89 23.62
C SER A 58 2.31 7.43 24.09
N SER A 59 1.45 7.07 25.04
CA SER A 59 1.22 5.68 25.44
C SER A 59 0.75 4.80 24.27
N PHE A 60 0.11 5.41 23.28
CA PHE A 60 -0.35 4.76 22.06
C PHE A 60 0.79 4.25 21.18
N SER A 61 1.83 5.07 20.92
CA SER A 61 2.97 4.61 20.12
C SER A 61 3.74 3.49 20.82
N ARG A 62 3.91 3.56 22.15
CA ARG A 62 4.50 2.47 22.96
C ARG A 62 3.72 1.16 22.81
N ASN A 63 2.39 1.20 22.87
CA ASN A 63 1.56 0.01 22.74
C ASN A 63 1.47 -0.51 21.30
N LEU A 64 1.56 0.37 20.30
CA LEU A 64 1.66 -0.04 18.90
C LEU A 64 2.94 -0.85 18.64
N PHE A 65 4.08 -0.42 19.19
CA PHE A 65 5.34 -1.20 19.08
C PHE A 65 5.22 -2.60 19.67
N LEU A 66 4.39 -2.78 20.71
CA LEU A 66 4.10 -4.10 21.30
C LEU A 66 3.12 -4.91 20.45
N ALA A 67 2.15 -4.24 19.82
CA ALA A 67 1.07 -4.89 19.06
C ALA A 67 1.47 -5.29 17.63
N ILE A 68 2.67 -4.91 17.16
CA ILE A 68 3.20 -5.29 15.84
C ILE A 68 3.51 -6.81 15.74
N GLY A 69 3.34 -7.56 16.82
CA GLY A 69 3.54 -9.01 16.89
C GLY A 69 4.92 -9.33 17.46
N TYR A 70 5.02 -10.50 18.10
CA TYR A 70 6.30 -11.00 18.62
C TYR A 70 7.21 -11.30 17.43
N ALA A 71 8.24 -10.48 17.25
CA ALA A 71 9.21 -10.64 16.18
C ALA A 71 10.59 -10.86 16.81
N PRO A 72 11.44 -11.71 16.21
CA PRO A 72 12.74 -12.04 16.79
C PRO A 72 13.61 -10.79 16.96
N THR A 73 14.36 -10.71 18.05
CA THR A 73 15.32 -9.62 18.23
C THR A 73 16.49 -9.80 17.26
N ILE A 74 16.72 -8.83 16.38
CA ILE A 74 17.92 -8.79 15.53
C ILE A 74 18.96 -7.83 16.09
N LYS A 75 20.24 -8.19 15.99
CA LYS A 75 21.37 -7.37 16.48
C LYS A 75 22.01 -6.52 15.38
N GLU A 76 21.51 -6.59 14.14
CA GLU A 76 22.05 -5.87 13.00
C GLU A 76 22.02 -4.34 13.20
N ASN A 77 23.09 -3.67 12.76
CA ASN A 77 23.29 -2.22 12.86
C ASN A 77 23.56 -1.56 11.51
N ASN A 78 24.01 -2.33 10.52
CA ASN A 78 24.25 -1.86 9.18
C ASN A 78 22.90 -1.48 8.53
N THR A 79 22.79 -0.24 8.06
CA THR A 79 21.54 0.28 7.49
C THR A 79 21.17 -0.36 6.15
N GLU A 80 22.15 -0.74 5.33
CA GLU A 80 21.93 -1.40 4.04
C GLU A 80 21.41 -2.83 4.24
N GLU A 81 22.00 -3.54 5.21
CA GLU A 81 21.54 -4.88 5.56
C GLU A 81 20.14 -4.86 6.18
N LEU A 82 19.85 -3.87 7.03
CA LEU A 82 18.49 -3.64 7.53
C LEU A 82 17.50 -3.31 6.42
N GLU A 83 17.91 -2.56 5.39
CA GLU A 83 17.08 -2.30 4.21
C GLU A 83 16.82 -3.57 3.41
N ARG A 84 17.86 -4.37 3.15
CA ARG A 84 17.75 -5.67 2.49
C ARG A 84 16.76 -6.56 3.22
N MET A 85 16.90 -6.69 4.54
CA MET A 85 16.00 -7.47 5.39
C MET A 85 14.56 -6.99 5.27
N LEU A 86 14.35 -5.67 5.32
CA LEU A 86 13.03 -5.05 5.28
C LEU A 86 12.31 -5.26 3.93
N LEU A 87 13.04 -5.34 2.83
CA LEU A 87 12.47 -5.52 1.49
C LEU A 87 12.38 -6.98 1.04
N ASN A 88 13.30 -7.84 1.49
CA ASN A 88 13.56 -9.13 0.86
C ASN A 88 13.36 -10.37 1.73
N GLU A 89 13.10 -10.22 3.02
CA GLU A 89 12.95 -11.35 3.93
C GLU A 89 11.48 -11.65 4.29
N ALA A 90 11.24 -12.67 5.10
CA ALA A 90 9.91 -13.01 5.61
C ALA A 90 9.33 -11.93 6.56
N ASP A 91 8.00 -11.88 6.72
CA ASP A 91 7.31 -10.80 7.45
C ASP A 91 7.86 -10.56 8.86
N LEU A 92 8.16 -11.62 9.62
CA LEU A 92 8.71 -11.49 10.98
C LEU A 92 10.09 -10.83 10.96
N ILE A 93 10.95 -11.16 9.99
CA ILE A 93 12.27 -10.54 9.84
C ILE A 93 12.12 -9.07 9.43
N LYS A 94 11.17 -8.75 8.53
CA LYS A 94 10.85 -7.35 8.16
C LYS A 94 10.39 -6.53 9.36
N ILE A 95 9.52 -7.10 10.20
CA ILE A 95 9.07 -6.48 11.44
C ILE A 95 10.25 -6.22 12.38
N SER A 96 11.12 -7.21 12.55
CA SER A 96 12.33 -7.09 13.36
C SER A 96 13.29 -6.01 12.85
N ALA A 97 13.51 -5.95 11.53
CA ALA A 97 14.29 -4.91 10.87
C ALA A 97 13.72 -3.52 11.14
N PHE A 98 12.40 -3.35 10.98
CA PHE A 98 11.73 -2.09 11.30
C PHE A 98 11.88 -1.70 12.77
N ASN A 99 11.71 -2.65 13.70
CA ASN A 99 11.90 -2.39 15.13
C ASN A 99 13.34 -1.97 15.44
N ARG A 100 14.33 -2.62 14.82
CA ARG A 100 15.74 -2.26 14.97
C ARG A 100 16.06 -0.88 14.43
N ILE A 101 15.57 -0.53 13.23
CA ILE A 101 15.67 0.83 12.66
C ILE A 101 15.06 1.86 13.61
N ASN A 102 13.92 1.57 14.23
CA ASN A 102 13.30 2.46 15.21
C ASN A 102 14.17 2.65 16.46
N GLN A 103 14.85 1.61 16.95
CA GLN A 103 15.81 1.74 18.05
C GLN A 103 17.02 2.58 17.65
N LEU A 104 17.66 2.29 16.51
CA LEU A 104 18.81 3.04 16.01
C LEU A 104 18.48 4.53 15.82
N SER A 105 17.27 4.83 15.37
CA SER A 105 16.82 6.21 15.20
C SER A 105 16.66 7.00 16.50
N LYS A 106 16.73 6.37 17.67
CA LYS A 106 16.75 7.07 18.97
C LYS A 106 18.17 7.52 19.35
N ASN A 107 19.21 6.86 18.84
CA ASN A 107 20.61 7.23 19.12
C ASN A 107 20.93 8.62 18.53
N PRO A 108 21.37 9.61 19.34
CA PRO A 108 21.68 10.96 18.88
C PRO A 108 22.65 11.03 17.70
N THR A 109 23.64 10.14 17.63
CA THR A 109 24.72 10.17 16.61
C THR A 109 24.34 9.49 15.29
N ALA A 110 23.17 8.84 15.21
CA ALA A 110 22.77 8.08 14.04
C ALA A 110 22.37 8.97 12.86
N ASN A 111 22.61 8.50 11.62
CA ASN A 111 22.16 9.16 10.39
C ASN A 111 20.62 9.18 10.28
N LYS A 112 20.00 10.21 10.85
CA LYS A 112 18.53 10.35 10.92
C LYS A 112 17.88 10.44 9.55
N LYS A 113 18.57 11.00 8.54
CA LYS A 113 18.06 11.17 7.18
C LYS A 113 17.86 9.84 6.46
N ASN A 114 18.81 8.93 6.57
CA ASN A 114 18.66 7.58 6.01
C ASN A 114 17.62 6.78 6.80
N LEU A 115 17.73 6.78 8.15
CA LEU A 115 16.84 6.00 9.00
C LEU A 115 15.37 6.39 8.86
N ILE A 116 15.02 7.66 8.62
CA ILE A 116 13.63 8.05 8.41
C ILE A 116 13.05 7.52 7.08
N LEU A 117 13.87 7.38 6.04
CA LEU A 117 13.48 6.77 4.76
C LEU A 117 13.25 5.26 4.92
N LEU A 118 14.10 4.58 5.69
CA LEU A 118 13.93 3.17 6.02
C LEU A 118 12.70 2.93 6.90
N LYS A 119 12.41 3.82 7.85
CA LYS A 119 11.15 3.79 8.61
C LYS A 119 9.93 3.91 7.71
N LEU A 120 9.99 4.81 6.71
CA LEU A 120 8.91 4.95 5.74
C LEU A 120 8.70 3.68 4.92
N GLU A 121 9.78 3.07 4.44
CA GLU A 121 9.70 1.79 3.72
C GLU A 121 9.13 0.69 4.63
N GLY A 122 9.57 0.61 5.89
CA GLY A 122 9.02 -0.30 6.89
C GLY A 122 7.53 -0.12 7.10
N THR A 123 7.04 1.12 7.21
CA THR A 123 5.60 1.36 7.32
C THR A 123 4.82 0.94 6.08
N ILE A 124 5.41 1.09 4.88
CA ILE A 124 4.79 0.64 3.63
C ILE A 124 4.66 -0.89 3.61
N GLU A 125 5.72 -1.61 3.97
CA GLU A 125 5.73 -3.08 4.05
C GLU A 125 4.76 -3.60 5.12
N LEU A 126 4.70 -2.96 6.29
CA LEU A 126 3.75 -3.32 7.35
C LEU A 126 2.29 -3.12 6.91
N ILE A 127 1.97 -2.03 6.21
CA ILE A 127 0.62 -1.85 5.65
C ILE A 127 0.27 -3.02 4.71
N LYS A 128 1.19 -3.38 3.80
CA LYS A 128 0.98 -4.50 2.87
C LYS A 128 0.74 -5.81 3.63
N TYR A 129 1.52 -6.09 4.67
CA TYR A 129 1.34 -7.26 5.54
C TYR A 129 -0.03 -7.28 6.23
N TYR A 130 -0.37 -6.22 6.96
CA TYR A 130 -1.65 -6.15 7.70
C TYR A 130 -2.87 -6.18 6.78
N SER A 131 -2.73 -5.72 5.55
CA SER A 131 -3.78 -5.85 4.51
C SER A 131 -4.12 -7.30 4.24
N VAL A 132 -3.10 -8.15 4.11
CA VAL A 132 -3.25 -9.59 3.84
C VAL A 132 -3.73 -10.34 5.08
N ALA A 133 -3.23 -9.96 6.26
CA ALA A 133 -3.70 -10.49 7.54
C ALA A 133 -5.11 -9.99 7.93
N TYR A 134 -5.78 -9.20 7.07
CA TYR A 134 -7.10 -8.62 7.32
C TYR A 134 -7.20 -7.77 8.59
N ASN A 135 -6.09 -7.16 9.00
CA ASN A 135 -6.02 -6.32 10.19
C ASN A 135 -6.18 -4.83 9.83
N CYS A 136 -7.41 -4.43 9.52
CA CYS A 136 -7.77 -3.06 9.13
C CYS A 136 -7.38 -1.98 10.16
N PRO A 137 -7.57 -2.18 11.49
CA PRO A 137 -7.08 -1.24 12.49
C PRO A 137 -5.58 -1.00 12.36
N MET A 138 -4.78 -2.05 12.23
CA MET A 138 -3.33 -1.91 12.08
C MET A 138 -2.93 -1.19 10.80
N VAL A 139 -3.57 -1.49 9.67
CA VAL A 139 -3.37 -0.76 8.41
C VAL A 139 -3.53 0.76 8.62
N LYS A 140 -4.62 1.18 9.26
CA LYS A 140 -4.91 2.61 9.50
C LYS A 140 -3.89 3.24 10.45
N ILE A 141 -3.52 2.54 11.51
CA ILE A 141 -2.56 3.04 12.49
C ILE A 141 -1.16 3.17 11.88
N THR A 142 -0.70 2.14 11.16
CA THR A 142 0.59 2.16 10.45
C THR A 142 0.60 3.24 9.37
N PHE A 143 -0.52 3.50 8.69
CA PHE A 143 -0.63 4.62 7.76
C PHE A 143 -0.46 5.98 8.44
N ALA A 144 -1.11 6.21 9.58
CA ALA A 144 -0.94 7.44 10.36
C ALA A 144 0.51 7.62 10.84
N GLN A 145 1.14 6.52 11.30
CA GLN A 145 2.57 6.50 11.64
C GLN A 145 3.45 6.85 10.45
N GLY A 146 3.16 6.29 9.27
CA GLY A 146 3.85 6.62 8.03
C GLY A 146 3.72 8.11 7.69
N LEU A 147 2.54 8.70 7.83
CA LEU A 147 2.35 10.14 7.60
C LEU A 147 3.16 11.00 8.58
N TYR A 148 3.26 10.59 9.85
CA TYR A 148 4.16 11.24 10.80
C TYR A 148 5.63 11.16 10.34
N TYR A 149 6.08 9.99 9.88
CA TYR A 149 7.44 9.83 9.38
C TYR A 149 7.69 10.63 8.10
N VAL A 150 6.69 10.80 7.22
CA VAL A 150 6.79 11.69 6.06
C VAL A 150 7.03 13.12 6.54
N TYR A 151 6.26 13.60 7.51
CA TYR A 151 6.45 14.94 8.07
C TYR A 151 7.87 15.13 8.64
N ARG A 152 8.35 14.16 9.44
CA ARG A 152 9.72 14.18 9.98
C ARG A 152 10.77 14.14 8.87
N CYS A 153 10.56 13.34 7.82
CA CYS A 153 11.44 13.25 6.66
C CYS A 153 11.59 14.61 5.99
N ARG A 154 10.48 15.31 5.71
CA ARG A 154 10.50 16.65 5.11
C ARG A 154 11.26 17.66 5.96
N LYS A 155 11.10 17.60 7.29
CA LYS A 155 11.87 18.44 8.22
C LYS A 155 13.38 18.15 8.19
N LEU A 156 13.76 16.88 8.11
CA LEU A 156 15.17 16.47 8.11
C LEU A 156 15.88 16.78 6.79
N HIS A 157 15.19 16.61 5.65
CA HIS A 157 15.75 16.78 4.32
C HIS A 157 15.63 18.20 3.75
N GLY A 158 14.81 19.07 4.36
CA GLY A 158 14.77 20.49 4.03
C GLY A 158 14.30 20.76 2.60
N LYS A 159 15.22 21.15 1.71
CA LYS A 159 14.91 21.46 0.31
C LYS A 159 14.88 20.23 -0.60
N ASP A 160 15.57 19.15 -0.23
CA ASP A 160 15.63 17.91 -1.02
C ASP A 160 14.50 16.96 -0.66
N LEU A 161 13.28 17.26 -1.14
CA LEU A 161 12.06 16.57 -0.73
C LEU A 161 11.70 15.37 -1.60
N GLY A 162 12.47 15.09 -2.66
CA GLY A 162 12.10 14.12 -3.71
C GLY A 162 11.81 12.73 -3.15
N GLU A 163 12.72 12.18 -2.36
CA GLU A 163 12.57 10.83 -1.79
C GLU A 163 11.46 10.75 -0.73
N CYS A 164 11.34 11.76 0.15
CA CYS A 164 10.26 11.81 1.14
C CYS A 164 8.88 11.83 0.46
N LEU A 165 8.74 12.57 -0.64
CA LEU A 165 7.50 12.65 -1.42
C LEU A 165 7.24 11.35 -2.18
N LEU A 166 8.26 10.72 -2.75
CA LEU A 166 8.14 9.42 -3.41
C LEU A 166 7.66 8.33 -2.42
N LYS A 167 8.24 8.29 -1.20
CA LYS A 167 7.80 7.38 -0.14
C LYS A 167 6.37 7.70 0.32
N LYS A 168 5.97 8.97 0.39
CA LYS A 168 4.58 9.37 0.68
C LYS A 168 3.61 8.83 -0.39
N ILE A 169 3.99 8.87 -1.66
CA ILE A 169 3.17 8.35 -2.77
C ILE A 169 3.01 6.83 -2.65
N ARG A 170 4.10 6.10 -2.40
CA ARG A 170 4.06 4.64 -2.15
C ARG A 170 3.25 4.28 -0.90
N LEU A 171 3.31 5.10 0.15
CA LEU A 171 2.50 4.94 1.36
C LEU A 171 1.00 5.09 1.07
N ILE A 172 0.63 6.13 0.30
CA ILE A 172 -0.76 6.35 -0.14
C ILE A 172 -1.23 5.20 -1.03
N GLU A 173 -0.39 4.74 -1.97
CA GLU A 173 -0.70 3.60 -2.84
C GLU A 173 -0.95 2.32 -2.03
N ALA A 174 -0.04 1.98 -1.10
CA ALA A 174 -0.19 0.80 -0.24
C ALA A 174 -1.49 0.86 0.56
N PHE A 175 -1.86 2.04 1.05
CA PHE A 175 -3.12 2.24 1.75
C PHE A 175 -4.34 2.10 0.82
N ILE A 176 -4.30 2.65 -0.40
CA ILE A 176 -5.39 2.50 -1.40
C ILE A 176 -5.69 1.03 -1.71
N PHE A 177 -4.66 0.19 -1.81
CA PHE A 177 -4.82 -1.24 -2.12
C PHE A 177 -5.05 -2.13 -0.89
N SER A 178 -4.95 -1.58 0.32
CA SER A 178 -5.18 -2.29 1.58
C SER A 178 -6.65 -2.40 1.99
N SER A 179 -7.46 -1.38 1.71
CA SER A 179 -8.86 -1.31 2.13
C SER A 179 -9.78 -1.86 1.04
N LYS A 180 -10.52 -2.94 1.33
CA LYS A 180 -11.41 -3.57 0.34
C LYS A 180 -12.56 -2.66 -0.14
N ILE A 181 -12.95 -1.61 0.59
CA ILE A 181 -14.17 -0.85 0.27
C ILE A 181 -14.06 0.68 0.40
N GLU A 182 -13.08 1.29 1.10
CA GLU A 182 -13.19 2.74 1.38
C GLU A 182 -11.97 3.60 1.07
N GLN A 183 -12.30 4.81 0.61
CA GLN A 183 -11.51 6.04 0.44
C GLN A 183 -11.01 6.40 -0.97
N ASN A 184 -11.82 6.13 -1.98
CA ASN A 184 -11.35 6.14 -3.35
C ASN A 184 -11.30 7.55 -4.00
N ARG A 185 -12.10 8.55 -3.54
CA ARG A 185 -12.03 9.94 -4.06
C ARG A 185 -11.05 10.82 -3.29
N LEU A 186 -11.10 10.78 -1.95
CA LEU A 186 -10.23 11.59 -1.10
C LEU A 186 -8.77 11.16 -1.26
N MET A 187 -8.48 9.85 -1.21
CA MET A 187 -7.11 9.36 -1.39
C MET A 187 -6.58 9.62 -2.81
N ARG A 188 -7.43 9.58 -3.85
CA ARG A 188 -7.03 10.00 -5.21
C ARG A 188 -6.71 11.48 -5.29
N TYR A 189 -7.52 12.33 -4.67
CA TYR A 189 -7.21 13.76 -4.59
C TYR A 189 -5.85 13.98 -3.91
N TRP A 190 -5.59 13.26 -2.83
CA TRP A 190 -4.34 13.33 -2.09
C TRP A 190 -3.14 12.78 -2.82
N PHE A 191 -3.34 11.67 -3.52
CA PHE A 191 -2.38 11.06 -4.40
C PHE A 191 -2.01 12.03 -5.53
N ARG A 192 -3.00 12.61 -6.22
CA ARG A 192 -2.79 13.62 -7.28
C ARG A 192 -2.05 14.85 -6.76
N LYS A 193 -2.51 15.43 -5.65
CA LYS A 193 -1.88 16.60 -5.02
C LYS A 193 -0.43 16.32 -4.61
N THR A 194 -0.18 15.13 -4.03
CA THR A 194 1.18 14.73 -3.65
C THR A 194 2.05 14.48 -4.88
N LYS A 195 1.51 13.92 -5.96
CA LYS A 195 2.21 13.72 -7.23
C LYS A 195 2.59 15.05 -7.88
N GLU A 196 1.67 16.01 -7.93
CA GLU A 196 1.94 17.37 -8.44
C GLU A 196 3.02 18.07 -7.62
N GLU A 197 3.03 17.86 -6.30
CA GLU A 197 4.09 18.36 -5.42
C GLU A 197 5.42 17.64 -5.69
N ALA A 198 5.40 16.32 -5.83
CA ALA A 198 6.57 15.49 -6.07
C ALA A 198 7.24 15.79 -7.42
N ALA A 199 6.46 16.02 -8.47
CA ALA A 199 6.96 16.38 -9.80
C ALA A 199 7.85 17.63 -9.81
N LYS A 200 7.77 18.50 -8.79
CA LYS A 200 8.63 19.69 -8.64
C LYS A 200 10.01 19.39 -8.04
N HIS A 201 10.19 18.21 -7.46
CA HIS A 201 11.37 17.85 -6.66
C HIS A 201 12.04 16.54 -7.13
N ILE A 202 11.43 15.85 -8.07
CA ILE A 202 11.80 14.49 -8.48
C ILE A 202 12.43 14.53 -9.88
N LYS A 203 13.52 13.77 -10.07
CA LYS A 203 14.21 13.65 -11.36
C LYS A 203 13.38 12.82 -12.36
N ASP A 204 13.63 12.97 -13.66
CA ASP A 204 12.82 12.33 -14.72
C ASP A 204 12.73 10.80 -14.61
N ASN A 205 13.79 10.12 -14.15
CA ASN A 205 13.80 8.68 -13.93
C ASN A 205 12.79 8.25 -12.83
N GLN A 206 12.66 9.02 -11.77
CA GLN A 206 11.70 8.80 -10.69
C GLN A 206 10.27 9.22 -11.12
N ASN A 207 10.12 10.07 -12.14
CA ASN A 207 8.84 10.38 -12.78
C ASN A 207 8.19 9.13 -13.41
N ARG A 208 9.00 8.14 -13.83
CA ARG A 208 8.51 6.83 -14.31
C ARG A 208 7.76 6.06 -13.22
N ILE A 209 8.21 6.13 -11.97
CA ILE A 209 7.54 5.52 -10.82
C ILE A 209 6.15 6.16 -10.63
N LEU A 210 6.08 7.49 -10.70
CA LEU A 210 4.82 8.22 -10.57
C LEU A 210 3.82 7.86 -11.68
N LYS A 211 4.30 7.74 -12.92
CA LYS A 211 3.44 7.33 -14.04
C LYS A 211 2.99 5.89 -13.89
N PHE A 212 3.86 4.97 -13.44
CA PHE A 212 3.48 3.59 -13.19
C PHE A 212 2.37 3.45 -12.14
N VAL A 213 2.50 4.13 -10.99
CA VAL A 213 1.50 4.04 -9.92
C VAL A 213 0.14 4.57 -10.39
N ASP A 214 0.11 5.68 -11.14
CA ASP A 214 -1.12 6.16 -11.78
C ASP A 214 -1.74 5.11 -12.71
N THR A 215 -0.93 4.54 -13.61
CA THR A 215 -1.37 3.50 -14.55
C THR A 215 -1.95 2.30 -13.80
N ARG A 216 -1.26 1.83 -12.76
CA ARG A 216 -1.71 0.70 -11.93
C ARG A 216 -3.05 0.99 -11.25
N ILE A 217 -3.18 2.13 -10.57
CA ILE A 217 -4.42 2.53 -9.88
C ILE A 217 -5.59 2.65 -10.87
N ALA A 218 -5.34 3.24 -12.04
CA ALA A 218 -6.35 3.40 -13.08
C ALA A 218 -6.79 2.05 -13.66
N CYS A 219 -5.86 1.15 -13.95
CA CYS A 219 -6.17 -0.17 -14.49
C CYS A 219 -6.86 -1.09 -13.49
N GLU A 220 -6.43 -1.09 -12.22
CA GLU A 220 -7.12 -1.82 -11.15
C GLU A 220 -8.57 -1.33 -10.98
N ALA A 221 -8.79 -0.02 -11.05
CA ALA A 221 -10.13 0.55 -10.97
C ALA A 221 -11.00 0.14 -12.16
N LYS A 222 -10.45 0.21 -13.39
CA LYS A 222 -11.16 -0.18 -14.62
C LYS A 222 -11.55 -1.65 -14.60
N LEU A 223 -10.57 -2.54 -14.43
CA LEU A 223 -10.76 -3.99 -14.41
C LEU A 223 -11.60 -4.46 -13.20
N GLY A 224 -11.68 -3.64 -12.13
CA GLY A 224 -12.54 -3.88 -10.97
C GLY A 224 -14.00 -3.49 -11.17
N GLN A 225 -14.30 -2.60 -12.13
CA GLN A 225 -15.65 -2.17 -12.47
C GLN A 225 -16.33 -3.11 -13.48
N GLU A 226 -15.58 -3.66 -14.42
CA GLU A 226 -16.13 -4.26 -15.65
C GLU A 226 -17.01 -5.51 -15.41
N ASN A 227 -16.76 -6.27 -14.34
CA ASN A 227 -17.54 -7.46 -13.96
C ASN A 227 -18.71 -7.19 -12.99
N LYS A 228 -19.00 -5.92 -12.66
CA LYS A 228 -20.10 -5.58 -11.75
C LYS A 228 -21.35 -5.13 -12.51
N ASN A 229 -22.52 -5.27 -11.88
CA ASN A 229 -23.77 -4.77 -12.45
C ASN A 229 -23.75 -3.23 -12.58
N THR A 230 -24.68 -2.65 -13.33
CA THR A 230 -24.72 -1.22 -13.65
C THR A 230 -24.73 -0.32 -12.41
N LEU A 231 -25.46 -0.72 -11.36
CA LEU A 231 -25.53 0.01 -10.10
C LEU A 231 -24.19 0.00 -9.35
N LEU A 232 -23.53 -1.16 -9.25
CA LEU A 232 -22.22 -1.30 -8.64
C LEU A 232 -21.12 -0.63 -9.47
N LYS A 233 -21.25 -0.62 -10.81
CA LYS A 233 -20.40 0.13 -11.73
C LYS A 233 -20.54 1.63 -11.51
N ALA A 234 -21.76 2.15 -11.41
CA ALA A 234 -22.03 3.56 -11.14
C ALA A 234 -21.52 3.97 -9.75
N GLY A 235 -21.79 3.16 -8.72
CA GLY A 235 -21.24 3.34 -7.38
C GLY A 235 -19.72 3.34 -7.40
N LEU A 236 -19.09 2.35 -8.02
CA LEU A 236 -17.64 2.33 -8.17
C LEU A 236 -17.10 3.53 -8.92
N ARG A 237 -17.72 3.97 -10.02
CA ARG A 237 -17.30 5.19 -10.75
C ARG A 237 -17.41 6.43 -9.89
N LEU A 238 -18.41 6.55 -9.02
CA LEU A 238 -18.52 7.66 -8.06
C LEU A 238 -17.38 7.62 -7.03
N PHE A 239 -16.99 6.42 -6.58
CA PHE A 239 -15.92 6.27 -5.59
C PHE A 239 -14.53 6.39 -6.24
N THR A 240 -14.25 5.63 -7.30
CA THR A 240 -12.95 5.50 -7.98
C THR A 240 -12.74 6.56 -9.07
N GLY A 241 -13.75 7.33 -9.46
CA GLY A 241 -13.71 8.17 -10.66
C GLY A 241 -13.79 7.36 -11.97
N SER A 242 -13.90 8.08 -13.09
CA SER A 242 -13.78 7.50 -14.44
C SER A 242 -12.31 7.25 -14.76
N GLY A 243 -11.94 5.99 -14.99
CA GLY A 243 -10.60 5.67 -15.49
C GLY A 243 -10.45 6.25 -16.90
N LYS A 244 -9.54 7.21 -17.08
CA LYS A 244 -9.21 7.80 -18.40
C LYS A 244 -8.43 6.83 -19.31
N ILE A 245 -7.95 5.71 -18.77
CA ILE A 245 -7.18 4.73 -19.54
C ILE A 245 -8.12 3.85 -20.36
N THR A 246 -8.02 3.99 -21.69
CA THR A 246 -8.76 3.19 -22.67
C THR A 246 -8.14 1.82 -22.87
N ASP A 247 -6.81 1.70 -22.88
CA ASP A 247 -6.10 0.42 -23.04
C ASP A 247 -5.12 0.14 -21.89
N CYS A 248 -5.50 -0.79 -21.01
CA CYS A 248 -4.64 -1.20 -19.90
C CYS A 248 -3.46 -2.07 -20.32
N VAL A 249 -3.57 -2.83 -21.42
CA VAL A 249 -2.48 -3.69 -21.89
C VAL A 249 -1.32 -2.81 -22.36
N SER A 250 -1.60 -1.88 -23.28
CA SER A 250 -0.57 -0.99 -23.83
C SER A 250 0.06 -0.09 -22.76
N GLU A 251 -0.73 0.45 -21.82
CA GLU A 251 -0.20 1.30 -20.76
C GLU A 251 0.68 0.52 -19.75
N LEU A 252 0.29 -0.70 -19.37
CA LEU A 252 1.08 -1.52 -18.43
C LEU A 252 2.38 -2.01 -19.07
N LYS A 253 2.38 -2.35 -20.36
CA LYS A 253 3.57 -2.84 -21.08
C LYS A 253 4.74 -1.86 -21.10
N LYS A 254 4.49 -0.54 -21.05
CA LYS A 254 5.54 0.50 -20.99
C LYS A 254 6.50 0.33 -19.81
N TYR A 255 6.13 -0.47 -18.81
CA TYR A 255 6.90 -0.69 -17.58
C TYR A 255 7.44 -2.11 -17.44
N GLU A 256 7.21 -3.00 -18.39
CA GLU A 256 7.52 -4.44 -18.28
C GLU A 256 9.01 -4.70 -17.96
N ASN A 257 9.92 -3.94 -18.56
CA ASN A 257 11.36 -4.07 -18.35
C ASN A 257 11.88 -3.28 -17.13
N ALA A 258 10.99 -2.60 -16.40
CA ALA A 258 11.35 -1.71 -15.29
C ALA A 258 10.60 -2.04 -14.00
N ILE A 259 9.92 -3.20 -13.92
CA ILE A 259 9.00 -3.55 -12.82
C ILE A 259 9.68 -3.47 -11.45
N GLU A 260 10.91 -3.97 -11.36
CA GLU A 260 11.70 -3.98 -10.11
C GLU A 260 12.05 -2.56 -9.66
N THR A 261 12.37 -1.67 -10.61
CA THR A 261 12.72 -0.27 -10.34
C THR A 261 11.50 0.60 -9.99
N VAL A 262 10.31 0.29 -10.54
CA VAL A 262 9.08 1.06 -10.27
C VAL A 262 8.35 0.65 -8.99
N GLY A 263 8.91 -0.30 -8.23
CA GLY A 263 8.42 -0.65 -6.89
C GLY A 263 7.16 -1.51 -6.89
N SER A 264 6.89 -2.25 -7.97
CA SER A 264 5.84 -3.28 -7.99
C SER A 264 6.44 -4.65 -7.67
N PHE A 265 5.67 -5.51 -6.98
CA PHE A 265 6.06 -6.91 -6.92
C PHE A 265 5.85 -7.54 -8.30
N PRO A 266 6.86 -8.19 -8.92
CA PRO A 266 6.75 -8.70 -10.27
C PRO A 266 5.52 -9.57 -10.53
N ALA A 267 5.13 -10.44 -9.59
CA ALA A 267 3.94 -11.26 -9.76
C ALA A 267 2.64 -10.44 -9.72
N GLU A 268 2.56 -9.36 -8.94
CA GLU A 268 1.39 -8.48 -8.92
C GLU A 268 1.23 -7.74 -10.25
N TYR A 269 2.34 -7.27 -10.82
CA TYR A 269 2.34 -6.66 -12.15
C TYR A 269 1.85 -7.64 -13.21
N ARG A 270 2.44 -8.84 -13.25
CA ARG A 270 2.10 -9.89 -14.22
C ARG A 270 0.64 -10.33 -14.08
N TYR A 271 0.15 -10.46 -12.84
CA TYR A 271 -1.26 -10.72 -12.54
C TYR A 271 -2.20 -9.63 -13.08
N LEU A 272 -1.86 -8.35 -12.88
CA LEU A 272 -2.65 -7.24 -13.39
C LEU A 272 -2.67 -7.20 -14.94
N LEU A 273 -1.51 -7.45 -15.56
CA LEU A 273 -1.40 -7.54 -17.02
C LEU A 273 -2.19 -8.72 -17.59
N ALA A 274 -2.15 -9.88 -16.93
CA ALA A 274 -2.97 -11.04 -17.30
C ALA A 274 -4.48 -10.73 -17.27
N ARG A 275 -4.93 -10.01 -16.24
CA ARG A 275 -6.32 -9.54 -16.16
C ARG A 275 -6.67 -8.58 -17.29
N ALA A 276 -5.75 -7.69 -17.66
CA ALA A 276 -5.93 -6.78 -18.79
C ALA A 276 -6.04 -7.53 -20.12
N TYR A 277 -5.19 -8.53 -20.37
CA TYR A 277 -5.27 -9.38 -21.56
C TYR A 277 -6.58 -10.18 -21.64
N SER A 278 -6.97 -10.82 -20.54
CA SER A 278 -8.24 -11.55 -20.49
C SER A 278 -9.43 -10.64 -20.79
N HIS A 279 -9.40 -9.39 -20.34
CA HIS A 279 -10.46 -8.42 -20.62
C HIS A 279 -10.60 -8.08 -22.11
N VAL A 280 -9.51 -8.10 -22.88
CA VAL A 280 -9.53 -7.89 -24.33
C VAL A 280 -9.62 -9.22 -25.10
N ASN A 281 -10.15 -10.27 -24.48
CA ASN A 281 -10.32 -11.63 -25.04
C ASN A 281 -9.03 -12.30 -25.53
N ARG A 282 -7.87 -11.86 -25.02
CA ARG A 282 -6.56 -12.45 -25.31
C ARG A 282 -6.20 -13.51 -24.25
N GLY A 283 -6.92 -14.63 -24.29
CA GLY A 283 -6.81 -15.70 -23.28
C GLY A 283 -5.44 -16.35 -23.19
N GLN A 284 -4.77 -16.60 -24.31
CA GLN A 284 -3.44 -17.21 -24.32
C GLN A 284 -2.39 -16.27 -23.70
N ASP A 285 -2.36 -14.99 -24.11
CA ASP A 285 -1.46 -14.01 -23.53
C ASP A 285 -1.69 -13.85 -22.02
N ALA A 286 -2.95 -13.94 -21.56
CA ALA A 286 -3.27 -13.91 -20.14
C ALA A 286 -2.65 -15.11 -19.39
N ILE A 287 -2.71 -16.32 -19.97
CA ILE A 287 -2.11 -17.53 -19.41
C ILE A 287 -0.58 -17.40 -19.35
N ASP A 288 0.05 -16.94 -20.42
CA ASP A 288 1.51 -16.77 -20.48
C ASP A 288 2.00 -15.81 -19.38
N GLN A 289 1.27 -14.70 -19.16
CA GLN A 289 1.57 -13.78 -18.06
C GLN A 289 1.37 -14.40 -16.67
N LEU A 290 0.40 -15.30 -16.49
CA LEU A 290 0.18 -15.99 -15.22
C LEU A 290 1.27 -17.02 -14.94
N LEU A 291 1.79 -17.70 -15.96
CA LEU A 291 2.96 -18.58 -15.82
C LEU A 291 4.18 -17.78 -15.35
N LEU A 292 4.49 -16.67 -16.03
CA LEU A 292 5.57 -15.75 -15.61
C LEU A 292 5.39 -15.20 -14.19
N ALA A 293 4.14 -15.07 -13.71
CA ALA A 293 3.86 -14.65 -12.33
C ALA A 293 4.11 -15.76 -11.31
N ARG A 294 3.87 -17.03 -11.66
CA ARG A 294 4.06 -18.19 -10.78
C ARG A 294 5.53 -18.51 -10.51
N GLU A 295 6.40 -18.20 -11.46
CA GLU A 295 7.86 -18.37 -11.33
C GLU A 295 8.52 -17.34 -10.38
N LYS A 296 7.77 -16.33 -9.91
CA LYS A 296 8.33 -15.29 -9.02
C LYS A 296 8.40 -15.75 -7.57
N LEU A 297 9.50 -15.38 -6.91
CA LEU A 297 9.82 -15.76 -5.54
C LEU A 297 8.71 -15.43 -4.54
N VAL A 298 8.32 -16.42 -3.75
CA VAL A 298 7.34 -16.30 -2.65
C VAL A 298 8.09 -16.25 -1.33
N LYS A 299 8.17 -15.07 -0.70
CA LYS A 299 9.01 -14.80 0.48
C LYS A 299 8.24 -14.35 1.72
N ASP A 300 7.09 -13.73 1.53
CA ASP A 300 6.31 -13.06 2.57
C ASP A 300 4.80 -13.29 2.38
N SER A 301 3.97 -12.82 3.31
CA SER A 301 2.51 -13.01 3.23
C SER A 301 1.91 -12.32 2.01
N LYS A 302 2.49 -11.19 1.57
CA LYS A 302 2.03 -10.46 0.38
C LYS A 302 2.24 -11.28 -0.89
N THR A 303 3.44 -11.80 -1.08
CA THR A 303 3.82 -12.63 -2.24
C THR A 303 3.07 -13.96 -2.23
N ARG A 304 2.83 -14.57 -1.06
CA ARG A 304 1.93 -15.74 -0.91
C ARG A 304 0.50 -15.41 -1.35
N TYR A 305 -0.03 -14.27 -0.92
CA TYR A 305 -1.37 -13.83 -1.30
C TYR A 305 -1.49 -13.54 -2.80
N ALA A 306 -0.49 -12.90 -3.40
CA ALA A 306 -0.43 -12.68 -4.84
C ALA A 306 -0.36 -14.00 -5.61
N ASN A 307 0.49 -14.94 -5.20
CA ASN A 307 0.61 -16.26 -5.82
C ASN A 307 -0.72 -17.05 -5.74
N LYS A 308 -1.42 -17.02 -4.60
CA LYS A 308 -2.75 -17.61 -4.47
C LYS A 308 -3.76 -17.01 -5.47
N LYS A 309 -3.77 -15.68 -5.64
CA LYS A 309 -4.63 -15.01 -6.63
C LYS A 309 -4.28 -15.40 -8.06
N VAL A 310 -2.98 -15.48 -8.36
CA VAL A 310 -2.49 -15.92 -9.67
C VAL A 310 -2.96 -17.33 -9.97
N GLN A 311 -2.80 -18.26 -9.03
CA GLN A 311 -3.24 -19.66 -9.19
C GLN A 311 -4.75 -19.75 -9.43
N GLN A 312 -5.56 -19.11 -8.59
CA GLN A 312 -7.03 -19.10 -8.75
C GLN A 312 -7.47 -18.53 -10.09
N TYR A 313 -6.78 -17.49 -10.57
CA TYR A 313 -7.10 -16.88 -11.85
C TYR A 313 -6.59 -17.70 -13.04
N PHE A 314 -5.44 -18.35 -12.90
CA PHE A 314 -4.92 -19.31 -13.88
C PHE A 314 -5.92 -20.44 -14.10
N GLU A 315 -6.41 -21.08 -13.05
CA GLU A 315 -7.45 -22.14 -13.14
C GLU A 315 -8.71 -21.63 -13.85
N LYS A 316 -9.16 -20.41 -13.51
CA LYS A 316 -10.31 -19.77 -14.16
C LYS A 316 -10.08 -19.50 -15.65
N GLN A 317 -8.89 -19.07 -16.06
CA GLN A 317 -8.59 -18.83 -17.47
C GLN A 317 -8.37 -20.14 -18.24
N PHE A 318 -7.74 -21.12 -17.59
CA PHE A 318 -7.46 -22.43 -18.16
C PHE A 318 -8.75 -23.15 -18.54
N THR A 319 -9.77 -23.12 -17.68
CA THR A 319 -11.10 -23.70 -17.98
C THR A 319 -11.79 -23.06 -19.18
N ARG A 320 -11.43 -21.84 -19.55
CA ARG A 320 -11.98 -21.08 -20.69
C ARG A 320 -11.21 -21.26 -22.00
N LEU A 321 -10.06 -21.95 -21.97
CA LEU A 321 -9.32 -22.24 -23.19
C LEU A 321 -10.03 -23.33 -24.02
N PRO A 322 -9.89 -23.30 -25.36
CA PRO A 322 -10.23 -24.44 -26.20
C PRO A 322 -9.41 -25.69 -25.80
N ASP A 323 -9.99 -26.88 -25.93
CA ASP A 323 -9.37 -28.12 -25.44
C ASP A 323 -8.02 -28.41 -26.09
N GLN A 324 -7.87 -28.12 -27.38
CA GLN A 324 -6.58 -28.21 -28.07
C GLN A 324 -5.49 -27.38 -27.36
N LYS A 325 -5.80 -26.13 -27.00
CA LYS A 325 -4.86 -25.25 -26.30
C LYS A 325 -4.59 -25.70 -24.86
N LYS A 326 -5.57 -26.32 -24.18
CA LYS A 326 -5.37 -26.93 -22.86
C LYS A 326 -4.36 -28.07 -22.94
N MET A 327 -4.53 -28.97 -23.92
CA MET A 327 -3.63 -30.11 -24.11
C MET A 327 -2.20 -29.67 -24.46
N ASP A 328 -2.07 -28.67 -25.32
CA ASP A 328 -0.76 -28.09 -25.66
C ASP A 328 -0.07 -27.46 -24.44
N LEU A 329 -0.84 -26.84 -23.54
CA LEU A 329 -0.31 -26.28 -22.30
C LEU A 329 0.08 -27.36 -21.30
N ILE A 330 -0.75 -28.40 -21.12
CA ILE A 330 -0.47 -29.54 -20.23
C ILE A 330 0.84 -30.22 -20.64
N ARG A 331 1.11 -30.36 -21.94
CA ARG A 331 2.37 -30.95 -22.44
C ARG A 331 3.62 -30.10 -22.17
N LYS A 332 3.45 -28.80 -21.89
CA LYS A 332 4.55 -27.85 -21.63
C LYS A 332 4.84 -27.63 -20.14
N LEU A 333 3.87 -27.93 -19.28
CA LEU A 333 3.98 -27.87 -17.82
C LEU A 333 4.58 -29.17 -17.29
#